data_AF-A0A6G4CUG3-F1
#
_entry.id   AF-A0A6G4CUG3-F1
#
_cell.length_a   1.000
_cell.length_b   1.000
_cell.length_c   1.000
_cell.angle_alpha   90.00
_cell.angle_beta   90.00
_cell.angle_gamma   90.00
#
_symmetry.space_group_name_H-M   'P 1'
#
loop_
_entity.id
_entity.type
_entity.pdbx_description
1 polymer ?
#
loop_
_entity_poly.entity_id
_entity_poly.type
_entity_poly.pdbx_seq_one_letter_code
_entity_poly.pdbx_strand_id
1 'polypeptide(L)'
;MEKKKPKNYIYYIYYHQLDNDSDKKEYIQLLKDAGWNFISQYDNMIFLRAEEGTEKIYTDIDTLAIRENKFSYSIKKDMFAPIIIMLLFIILRIILDSFINIKILNFTVEIIIAGLIGFTVALFIGYLKIKLKPNKYRK
;
A
#
# COMPACT_ATOMS: atom_id res chain seq x y z
N MET A 1 12.02 -33.42 -14.93
CA MET A 1 11.39 -32.36 -14.10
C MET A 1 9.90 -32.38 -14.38
N GLU A 2 9.10 -33.01 -13.51
CA GLU A 2 7.64 -33.01 -13.65
C GLU A 2 7.11 -31.58 -13.46
N LYS A 3 6.40 -31.06 -14.48
CA LYS A 3 5.64 -29.82 -14.33
C LYS A 3 4.45 -30.12 -13.42
N LYS A 4 4.51 -29.66 -12.16
CA LYS A 4 3.35 -29.65 -11.25
C LYS A 4 2.16 -29.03 -11.98
N LYS A 5 1.01 -29.70 -11.92
CA LYS A 5 -0.27 -29.21 -12.48
C LYS A 5 -0.54 -27.78 -11.98
N PRO A 6 -1.07 -26.88 -12.82
CA PRO A 6 -1.44 -25.54 -12.37
C PRO A 6 -2.47 -25.69 -11.25
N LYS A 7 -2.10 -25.23 -10.05
CA LYS A 7 -3.01 -25.13 -8.91
C LYS A 7 -3.54 -23.70 -8.91
N ASN A 8 -4.85 -23.56 -8.94
CA ASN A 8 -5.48 -22.26 -8.77
C ASN A 8 -5.43 -21.88 -7.28
N TYR A 9 -4.97 -20.66 -7.02
CA TYR A 9 -4.86 -20.12 -5.66
C TYR A 9 -5.62 -18.82 -5.57
N ILE A 10 -6.30 -18.63 -4.44
CA ILE A 10 -6.84 -17.34 -4.03
C ILE A 10 -5.83 -16.63 -3.13
N TYR A 11 -5.64 -15.32 -3.36
CA TYR A 11 -4.74 -14.47 -2.59
C TYR A 11 -5.55 -13.49 -1.75
N TYR A 12 -5.12 -13.29 -0.51
CA TYR A 12 -5.76 -12.36 0.41
C TYR A 12 -4.73 -11.51 1.15
N ILE A 13 -5.06 -10.24 1.36
CA ILE A 13 -4.25 -9.30 2.14
C ILE A 13 -5.02 -8.95 3.40
N TYR A 14 -4.46 -9.31 4.54
CA TYR A 14 -5.01 -9.11 5.87
C TYR A 14 -4.35 -7.89 6.54
N TYR A 15 -5.16 -6.96 7.06
CA TYR A 15 -4.71 -5.68 7.61
C TYR A 15 -5.00 -5.60 9.11
N HIS A 16 -4.19 -6.27 9.91
CA HIS A 16 -4.27 -6.17 11.37
C HIS A 16 -2.87 -6.08 11.97
N GLN A 17 -2.74 -5.18 12.93
CA GLN A 17 -1.56 -5.08 13.78
C GLN A 17 -1.64 -6.21 14.80
N LEU A 18 -0.75 -7.19 14.68
CA LEU A 18 -0.52 -8.18 15.71
C LEU A 18 0.68 -7.65 16.48
N ASP A 19 0.42 -6.87 17.53
CA ASP A 19 1.43 -6.11 18.27
C ASP A 19 2.38 -7.01 19.07
N ASN A 20 1.96 -8.26 19.35
CA ASN A 20 2.78 -9.26 20.03
C ASN A 20 3.11 -10.45 19.13
N ASP A 21 4.37 -10.91 19.22
CA ASP A 21 4.85 -12.09 18.48
C ASP A 21 4.16 -13.40 18.91
N SER A 22 3.65 -13.48 20.15
CA SER A 22 2.85 -14.63 20.63
C SER A 22 1.51 -14.70 19.91
N ASP A 23 0.77 -13.60 19.94
CA ASP A 23 -0.59 -13.48 19.42
C ASP A 23 -0.57 -13.65 17.90
N LYS A 24 0.51 -13.20 17.27
CA LYS A 24 0.78 -13.41 15.85
C LYS A 24 0.94 -14.88 15.48
N LYS A 25 1.71 -15.65 16.24
CA LYS A 25 1.92 -17.08 15.97
C LYS A 25 0.62 -17.86 16.13
N GLU A 26 -0.13 -17.57 17.18
CA GLU A 26 -1.44 -18.18 17.42
C GLU A 26 -2.42 -17.84 16.30
N TYR A 27 -2.48 -16.58 15.89
CA TYR A 27 -3.35 -16.14 14.81
C TYR A 27 -2.97 -16.74 13.45
N ILE A 28 -1.67 -16.83 13.12
CA ILE A 28 -1.19 -17.49 11.91
C ILE A 28 -1.54 -18.98 11.93
N GLN A 29 -1.46 -19.63 13.09
CA GLN A 29 -1.84 -21.03 13.25
C GLN A 29 -3.34 -21.21 13.01
N LEU A 30 -4.19 -20.35 13.56
CA LEU A 30 -5.64 -20.38 13.33
C LEU A 30 -5.99 -20.20 11.85
N LEU A 31 -5.31 -19.27 11.15
CA LEU A 31 -5.48 -19.10 9.71
C LEU A 31 -5.09 -20.35 8.93
N LYS A 32 -3.99 -21.00 9.33
CA LYS A 32 -3.53 -22.24 8.73
C LYS A 32 -4.54 -23.37 8.91
N ASP A 33 -5.13 -23.47 10.09
CA ASP A 33 -6.17 -24.45 10.40
C ASP A 33 -7.46 -24.17 9.58
N ALA A 34 -7.74 -22.90 9.27
CA ALA A 34 -8.80 -22.48 8.36
C ALA A 34 -8.45 -22.62 6.85
N GLY A 35 -7.33 -23.25 6.51
CA GLY A 35 -6.91 -23.49 5.11
C GLY A 35 -6.11 -22.36 4.46
N TRP A 36 -5.79 -21.30 5.20
CA TRP A 36 -5.01 -20.16 4.72
C TRP A 36 -3.52 -20.31 5.05
N ASN A 37 -2.69 -20.34 4.02
CA ASN A 37 -1.24 -20.40 4.17
C ASN A 37 -0.64 -19.00 4.18
N PHE A 38 0.16 -18.71 5.21
CA PHE A 38 1.00 -17.52 5.26
C PHE A 38 2.06 -17.54 4.17
N ILE A 39 2.21 -16.41 3.45
CA ILE A 39 3.26 -16.20 2.46
C ILE A 39 4.34 -15.28 3.02
N SER A 40 3.94 -14.07 3.40
CA SER A 40 4.85 -13.03 3.87
C SER A 40 4.08 -11.95 4.64
N GLN A 41 4.82 -11.10 5.34
CA GLN A 41 4.29 -9.90 5.96
C GLN A 41 5.11 -8.69 5.51
N TYR A 42 4.42 -7.59 5.22
CA TYR A 42 5.04 -6.29 4.99
C TYR A 42 4.30 -5.24 5.81
N ASP A 43 5.00 -4.62 6.76
CA ASP A 43 4.40 -3.71 7.73
C ASP A 43 3.16 -4.35 8.41
N ASN A 44 2.00 -3.71 8.31
CA ASN A 44 0.75 -4.19 8.91
C ASN A 44 -0.09 -5.04 7.96
N MET A 45 0.52 -5.51 6.86
CA MET A 45 -0.13 -6.34 5.84
C MET A 45 0.42 -7.76 5.85
N ILE A 46 -0.48 -8.73 6.03
CA ILE A 46 -0.16 -10.15 5.96
C ILE A 46 -0.70 -10.71 4.65
N PHE A 47 0.18 -11.35 3.87
CA PHE A 47 -0.16 -11.99 2.61
C PHE A 47 -0.46 -13.46 2.84
N LEU A 48 -1.66 -13.87 2.41
CA LEU A 48 -2.19 -15.21 2.60
C LEU A 48 -2.57 -15.82 1.25
N ARG A 49 -2.41 -17.14 1.13
CA ARG A 49 -2.89 -17.93 -0.01
C ARG A 49 -3.75 -19.10 0.45
N ALA A 50 -4.79 -19.42 -0.28
CA ALA A 50 -5.57 -20.64 -0.08
C ALA A 50 -5.93 -21.28 -1.42
N GLU A 51 -6.39 -22.52 -1.41
CA GLU A 51 -6.91 -23.18 -2.61
C GLU A 51 -8.28 -22.57 -2.98
N GLU A 52 -8.67 -22.64 -4.25
CA GLU A 52 -10.00 -22.18 -4.67
C GLU A 52 -11.09 -22.94 -3.91
N GLY A 53 -12.04 -22.21 -3.33
CA GLY A 53 -13.13 -22.77 -2.52
C GLY A 53 -12.94 -22.67 -1.01
N THR A 54 -11.76 -22.23 -0.52
CA THR A 54 -11.58 -21.92 0.91
C THR A 54 -12.46 -20.74 1.33
N GLU A 55 -13.13 -20.88 2.48
CA GLU A 55 -13.99 -19.83 3.03
C GLU A 55 -13.21 -18.54 3.29
N LYS A 56 -13.87 -17.41 3.04
CA LYS A 56 -13.27 -16.08 3.20
C LYS A 56 -13.06 -15.79 4.69
N ILE A 57 -11.88 -15.31 5.04
CA ILE A 57 -11.51 -14.92 6.42
C ILE A 57 -12.46 -13.88 7.01
N TYR A 58 -13.04 -13.04 6.16
CA TYR A 58 -14.02 -12.04 6.57
C TYR A 58 -15.30 -12.20 5.78
N THR A 59 -16.38 -12.53 6.50
CA THR A 59 -17.76 -12.50 6.01
C THR A 59 -18.45 -11.19 6.36
N ASP A 60 -17.94 -10.47 7.36
CA ASP A 60 -18.63 -9.34 7.96
C ASP A 60 -18.28 -8.02 7.27
N ILE A 61 -19.34 -7.28 7.01
CA ILE A 61 -19.36 -5.98 6.33
C ILE A 61 -18.53 -4.94 7.10
N ASP A 62 -18.59 -4.95 8.42
CA ASP A 62 -17.93 -3.97 9.27
C ASP A 62 -16.40 -4.09 9.20
N THR A 63 -15.89 -5.31 9.07
CA THR A 63 -14.44 -5.55 8.97
C THR A 63 -13.87 -5.09 7.62
N LEU A 64 -14.69 -5.15 6.56
CA LEU A 64 -14.33 -4.58 5.25
C LEU A 64 -14.27 -3.05 5.31
N ALA A 65 -15.21 -2.40 6.01
CA ALA A 65 -15.20 -0.95 6.20
C ALA A 65 -14.00 -0.47 7.04
N ILE A 66 -13.62 -1.21 8.09
CA ILE A 66 -12.41 -0.91 8.89
C ILE A 66 -11.15 -1.04 8.03
N ARG A 67 -11.07 -2.05 7.16
CA ARG A 67 -9.95 -2.22 6.21
C ARG A 67 -9.84 -1.04 5.24
N GLU A 68 -10.95 -0.62 4.63
CA GLU A 68 -10.95 0.54 3.72
C GLU A 68 -10.53 1.83 4.44
N ASN A 69 -10.99 2.04 5.68
CA ASN A 69 -10.59 3.19 6.49
C ASN A 69 -9.10 3.18 6.84
N LYS A 70 -8.54 2.05 7.30
CA LYS A 70 -7.11 1.93 7.62
C LYS A 70 -6.23 2.18 6.39
N PHE A 71 -6.60 1.62 5.23
CA PHE A 71 -5.88 1.84 3.99
C PHE A 71 -5.94 3.32 3.54
N SER A 72 -7.11 3.96 3.67
CA SER A 72 -7.26 5.39 3.35
C SER A 72 -6.43 6.31 4.26
N TYR A 73 -6.25 5.93 5.54
CA TYR A 73 -5.44 6.67 6.49
C TYR A 73 -3.95 6.58 6.17
N SER A 74 -3.46 5.38 5.80
CA SER A 74 -2.07 5.20 5.35
C SER A 74 -1.76 6.08 4.14
N ILE A 75 -2.63 6.05 3.11
CA ILE A 75 -2.43 6.86 1.90
C ILE A 75 -2.33 8.35 2.22
N LYS A 76 -3.19 8.87 3.12
CA LYS A 76 -3.13 10.28 3.53
C LYS A 76 -1.79 10.63 4.18
N LYS A 77 -1.25 9.75 5.03
CA LYS A 77 0.05 9.98 5.69
C LYS A 77 1.18 9.97 4.66
N ASP A 78 1.13 9.02 3.74
CA ASP A 78 2.16 8.82 2.71
C ASP A 78 2.16 9.94 1.64
N MET A 79 1.05 10.66 1.50
CA MET A 79 0.96 11.84 0.61
C MET A 79 1.81 13.04 1.06
N PHE A 80 2.17 13.15 2.34
CA PHE A 80 2.96 14.29 2.82
C PHE A 80 4.45 14.16 2.48
N ALA A 81 4.98 12.94 2.46
CA ALA A 81 6.38 12.68 2.15
C ALA A 81 6.84 13.23 0.78
N PRO A 82 6.15 12.95 -0.35
CA PRO A 82 6.56 13.47 -1.66
C PRO A 82 6.46 15.00 -1.75
N ILE A 83 5.51 15.63 -1.04
CA ILE A 83 5.37 17.09 -0.99
C ILE A 83 6.61 17.72 -0.33
N ILE A 84 7.05 17.17 0.80
CA ILE A 84 8.25 17.66 1.51
C ILE A 84 9.49 17.50 0.63
N ILE A 85 9.65 16.33 -0.01
CA ILE A 85 10.78 16.06 -0.91
C ILE A 85 10.77 17.04 -2.09
N MET A 86 9.60 17.29 -2.69
CA MET A 86 9.46 18.25 -3.78
C MET A 86 9.89 19.66 -3.38
N LEU A 87 9.50 20.13 -2.18
CA LEU A 87 9.93 21.44 -1.67
C LEU A 87 11.45 21.52 -1.51
N LEU A 88 12.09 20.45 -1.04
CA LEU A 88 13.55 20.39 -0.94
C LEU A 88 14.23 20.51 -2.31
N PHE A 89 13.71 19.83 -3.34
CA PHE A 89 14.24 19.94 -4.70
C PHE A 89 14.01 21.31 -5.33
N ILE A 90 12.89 21.98 -5.01
CA ILE A 90 12.65 23.36 -5.46
C ILE A 90 13.67 24.33 -4.82
N ILE A 91 13.93 24.19 -3.52
CA ILE A 91 14.95 25.00 -2.83
C ILE A 91 16.34 24.72 -3.42
N LEU A 92 16.67 23.44 -3.64
CA LEU A 92 17.92 23.04 -4.27
C LEU A 92 18.08 23.68 -5.66
N ARG A 93 17.02 23.71 -6.47
CA ARG A 93 17.02 24.37 -7.78
C ARG A 93 17.35 25.86 -7.66
N ILE A 94 16.70 26.58 -6.75
CA ILE A 94 16.93 28.02 -6.55
C ILE A 94 18.39 28.29 -6.16
N ILE A 95 18.96 27.45 -5.30
CA ILE A 95 20.37 27.54 -4.90
C ILE A 95 21.27 27.26 -6.12
N LEU A 96 21.03 26.18 -6.85
CA LEU A 96 21.82 25.84 -8.04
C LEU A 96 21.77 26.92 -9.11
N ASP A 97 20.60 27.48 -9.42
CA ASP A 97 20.46 28.60 -10.36
C ASP A 97 21.26 29.84 -9.92
N SER A 98 21.38 30.07 -8.61
CA SER A 98 22.09 31.23 -8.05
C SER A 98 23.61 31.07 -8.05
N PHE A 99 24.13 29.84 -7.90
CA PHE A 99 25.57 29.59 -7.71
C PHE A 99 26.24 28.86 -8.89
N ILE A 100 25.51 28.00 -9.60
CA ILE A 100 26.05 27.03 -10.56
C ILE A 100 25.10 26.95 -11.76
N ASN A 101 25.32 27.78 -12.79
CA ASN A 101 24.50 27.79 -14.01
C ASN A 101 24.87 26.64 -14.98
N ILE A 102 24.75 25.40 -14.50
CA ILE A 102 24.96 24.19 -15.30
C ILE A 102 23.60 23.69 -15.80
N LYS A 103 23.30 23.95 -17.06
CA LYS A 103 22.03 23.59 -17.72
C LYS A 103 21.64 22.12 -17.57
N ILE A 104 22.63 21.20 -17.62
CA ILE A 104 22.38 19.75 -17.52
C ILE A 104 21.84 19.37 -16.12
N LEU A 105 22.34 20.03 -15.08
CA LEU A 105 21.99 19.74 -13.69
C LEU A 105 20.58 20.26 -13.39
N ASN A 106 20.27 21.48 -13.84
CA ASN A 106 18.94 22.07 -13.72
C ASN A 106 17.88 21.24 -14.44
N PHE A 107 18.17 20.79 -15.66
CA PHE A 107 17.27 19.91 -16.42
C PHE A 107 17.00 18.58 -15.69
N THR A 108 18.02 18.00 -15.05
CA THR A 108 17.87 16.77 -14.26
C THR A 108 16.96 17.00 -13.04
N VAL A 109 17.14 18.11 -12.32
CA VAL A 109 16.29 18.47 -11.18
C VAL A 109 14.85 18.71 -11.60
N GLU A 110 14.61 19.34 -12.75
CA GLU A 110 13.27 19.56 -13.30
C GLU A 110 12.53 18.25 -13.61
N ILE A 111 13.23 17.25 -14.18
CA ILE A 111 12.66 15.92 -14.42
C ILE A 111 12.24 15.26 -13.11
N ILE A 112 13.06 15.36 -12.06
CA ILE A 112 12.76 14.78 -10.74
C ILE A 112 11.51 15.45 -10.15
N ILE A 113 11.43 16.79 -10.19
CA ILE A 113 10.27 17.54 -9.70
C ILE A 113 9.01 17.14 -10.47
N ALA A 114 9.07 17.05 -11.81
CA ALA A 114 7.94 16.63 -12.63
C ALA A 114 7.47 15.20 -12.28
N GLY A 115 8.41 14.28 -12.05
CA GLY A 115 8.11 12.92 -11.59
C GLY A 115 7.41 12.89 -10.23
N LEU A 116 7.89 13.69 -9.26
CA LEU A 116 7.29 13.82 -7.93
C LEU A 116 5.86 14.39 -7.99
N ILE A 117 5.62 15.37 -8.86
CA ILE A 117 4.27 15.91 -9.10
C ILE A 117 3.36 14.80 -9.63
N GLY A 118 3.78 14.07 -10.67
CA GLY A 118 3.01 12.98 -11.25
C GLY A 118 2.66 11.89 -10.23
N PHE A 119 3.64 11.51 -9.40
CA PHE A 119 3.45 10.54 -8.32
C PHE A 119 2.43 11.04 -7.27
N THR A 120 2.54 12.30 -6.86
CA THR A 120 1.62 12.91 -5.88
C THR A 120 0.19 12.97 -6.41
N VAL A 121 0.02 13.32 -7.69
CA VAL A 121 -1.30 13.32 -8.36
C VAL A 121 -1.88 11.91 -8.41
N ALA A 122 -1.07 10.89 -8.72
CA ALA A 122 -1.51 9.50 -8.73
C ALA A 122 -2.01 9.03 -7.35
N LEU A 123 -1.28 9.36 -6.28
CA LEU A 123 -1.71 9.10 -4.90
C LEU A 123 -3.03 9.81 -4.57
N PHE A 124 -3.18 11.07 -4.98
CA PHE A 124 -4.42 11.82 -4.75
C PHE A 124 -5.62 11.22 -5.49
N ILE A 125 -5.45 10.80 -6.75
CA ILE A 125 -6.49 10.10 -7.50
C ILE A 125 -6.86 8.77 -6.80
N GLY A 126 -5.87 8.01 -6.33
CA GLY A 126 -6.09 6.80 -5.54
C GLY A 126 -6.90 7.07 -4.28
N TYR A 127 -6.53 8.12 -3.53
CA TYR A 127 -7.27 8.56 -2.35
C TYR A 127 -8.72 8.94 -2.67
N LEU A 128 -8.96 9.72 -3.72
CA LEU A 128 -10.31 10.10 -4.14
C LEU A 128 -11.14 8.89 -4.54
N LYS A 129 -10.57 7.94 -5.29
CA LYS A 129 -11.28 6.70 -5.65
C LYS A 129 -11.74 5.93 -4.42
N ILE A 130 -10.90 5.83 -3.39
CA ILE A 130 -11.26 5.14 -2.14
C ILE A 130 -12.36 5.91 -1.38
N LYS A 131 -12.25 7.24 -1.30
CA LYS A 131 -13.22 8.08 -0.58
C LYS A 131 -14.58 8.17 -1.28
N LEU A 132 -14.58 8.23 -2.61
CA LEU A 132 -15.77 8.40 -3.46
C LEU A 132 -16.41 7.07 -3.87
N LYS A 133 -15.72 5.94 -3.69
CA LYS A 133 -16.33 4.63 -3.91
C LYS A 133 -17.60 4.56 -3.07
N PRO A 134 -18.77 4.33 -3.68
CA PRO A 134 -20.03 4.27 -2.95
C PRO A 134 -19.89 3.17 -1.91
N ASN A 135 -19.78 3.58 -0.66
CA ASN A 135 -19.59 2.65 0.43
C ASN A 135 -20.93 1.95 0.63
N LYS A 136 -21.06 0.73 0.07
CA LYS A 136 -22.26 -0.12 0.16
C LYS A 136 -22.63 -0.48 1.61
N TYR A 137 -21.82 -0.03 2.57
CA TYR A 137 -21.84 -0.36 3.97
C TYR A 137 -21.97 0.87 4.90
N ARG A 138 -22.03 2.09 4.35
CA ARG A 138 -22.50 3.26 5.12
C ARG A 138 -24.03 3.33 5.02
N LYS A 139 -24.72 2.81 6.02
CA LYS A 139 -26.09 3.25 6.35
C LYS A 139 -26.00 4.44 7.30
#